data_AF-A0A7X6VA69-F1
#
_entry.id   AF-A0A7X6VA69-F1
#
_cell.length_a   1.000
_cell.length_b   1.000
_cell.length_c   1.000
_cell.angle_alpha   90.00
_cell.angle_beta   90.00
_cell.angle_gamma   90.00
#
_symmetry.space_group_name_H-M   'P 1'
#
loop_
_entity.id
_entity.type
_entity.pdbx_description
1 polymer ?
#
loop_
_entity_poly.entity_id
_entity_poly.type
_entity_poly.pdbx_seq_one_letter_code
_entity_poly.pdbx_strand_id
1 'polypeptide(L)' 'MKKVGIVLSGCGVFDGSEIHETTLVMFFLKQAGAELS' A
#
# COMPACT_ATOMS: atom_id res chain seq x y z
N MET A 1 5.82 6.95 -15.77
CA MET A 1 5.27 6.12 -14.66
C MET A 1 5.95 6.56 -13.37
N LYS A 2 5.20 6.92 -12.32
CA LYS A 2 5.81 7.28 -11.03
C LYS A 2 5.99 6.01 -10.20
N LYS A 3 7.16 5.85 -9.60
CA LYS A 3 7.46 4.74 -8.68
C LYS A 3 7.20 5.18 -7.24
N VAL A 4 6.41 4.41 -6.51
CA VAL A 4 6.00 4.71 -5.13
C VAL A 4 6.47 3.57 -4.24
N GLY A 5 7.31 3.92 -3.26
CA GLY A 5 7.74 3.02 -2.21
C GLY A 5 6.65 2.86 -1.14
N ILE A 6 6.32 1.64 -0.76
CA ILE A 6 5.40 1.36 0.35
C ILE A 6 6.17 0.68 1.47
N VAL A 7 6.19 1.31 2.65
CA VAL A 7 6.76 0.71 3.86
C VAL A 7 5.63 0.12 4.69
N LEU A 8 5.74 -1.18 4.98
CA LEU A 8 4.81 -1.91 5.82
C LEU A 8 5.47 -2.27 7.16
N SER A 9 4.64 -2.41 8.19
CA SER A 9 5.05 -2.68 9.57
C SER A 9 4.56 -4.01 10.12
N GLY A 10 3.94 -4.87 9.29
CA GLY A 10 3.36 -6.17 9.68
C GLY A 10 2.05 -6.44 8.94
N CYS A 11 1.17 -7.29 9.49
CA CYS A 11 -0.06 -7.74 8.82
C CYS A 11 -1.26 -7.80 9.78
N GLY A 12 -1.78 -6.64 10.18
CA GLY A 12 -2.88 -6.55 11.15
C GLY A 12 -2.86 -5.22 11.91
N VAL A 13 -4.03 -4.71 12.27
CA VAL A 13 -4.17 -3.40 12.94
C VAL A 13 -3.49 -3.34 14.31
N PHE A 14 -3.38 -4.47 15.01
CA PHE A 14 -2.82 -4.53 16.36
C PHE A 14 -1.34 -4.86 16.40
N ASP A 15 -0.74 -5.28 15.28
CA ASP A 15 0.64 -5.79 15.21
C ASP A 15 1.36 -5.45 13.89
N GLY A 16 0.83 -4.51 13.12
CA GLY A 16 1.40 -4.15 11.83
C GLY A 16 0.61 -3.10 11.06
N SER A 17 0.64 -3.23 9.73
CA SER A 17 -0.14 -2.35 8.86
C SER A 17 -1.59 -2.79 8.81
N GLU A 18 -2.50 -1.83 8.85
CA GLU A 18 -3.93 -2.09 8.69
C GLU A 18 -4.20 -2.57 7.25
N ILE A 19 -4.92 -3.67 7.12
CA ILE A 19 -5.04 -4.42 5.86
C ILE A 19 -5.90 -3.67 4.85
N HIS A 20 -7.00 -3.05 5.30
CA HIS A 20 -7.89 -2.29 4.41
C HIS A 20 -7.21 -1.03 3.87
N GLU A 21 -6.54 -0.26 4.71
CA GLU A 21 -5.77 0.93 4.32
C GLU A 21 -4.69 0.56 3.31
N THR A 22 -3.87 -0.45 3.63
CA THR A 22 -2.80 -0.91 2.76
C THR A 22 -3.34 -1.37 1.40
N THR A 23 -4.42 -2.16 1.39
CA THR A 23 -5.03 -2.65 0.16
C THR A 23 -5.62 -1.52 -0.67
N LEU A 24 -6.36 -0.60 -0.05
CA LEU A 24 -6.98 0.52 -0.75
C LEU A 24 -5.93 1.50 -1.31
N VAL A 25 -4.87 1.78 -0.54
CA VAL A 25 -3.74 2.60 -1.02
C VAL A 25 -3.10 1.96 -2.25
N MET A 26 -2.76 0.66 -2.20
CA MET A 26 -2.20 -0.05 -3.34
C MET A 26 -3.14 -0.04 -4.55
N PHE A 27 -4.44 -0.27 -4.33
CA PHE A 27 -5.47 -0.27 -5.37
C PHE A 27 -5.58 1.07 -6.10
N PHE A 28 -5.70 2.18 -5.35
CA PHE A 28 -5.84 3.50 -5.95
C PHE A 28 -4.54 3.99 -6.60
N LEU A 29 -3.36 3.64 -6.04
CA LEU A 29 -2.08 3.92 -6.68
C LEU A 29 -1.92 3.15 -8.00
N LYS A 30 -2.32 1.88 -8.03
CA LYS A 30 -2.35 1.09 -9.27
C LYS A 30 -3.31 1.67 -10.30
N GLN A 31 -4.52 2.09 -9.91
CA GLN A 31 -5.46 2.79 -10.81
C GLN A 31 -4.89 4.10 -11.35
N ALA A 32 -4.13 4.84 -10.54
CA ALA A 32 -3.45 6.07 -10.96
C ALA A 32 -2.21 5.82 -11.85
N GLY A 33 -1.92 4.56 -12.21
CA GLY A 33 -0.78 4.20 -13.06
C GLY A 33 0.57 4.30 -12.35
N ALA A 34 0.62 4.13 -11.03
CA ALA A 34 1.87 4.06 -10.28
C ALA A 34 2.49 2.65 -10.33
N GLU A 35 3.82 2.61 -10.43
CA GLU A 35 4.61 1.42 -10.13
C GLU A 35 4.81 1.35 -8.61
N LEU A 36 4.57 0.19 -7.99
CA LEU A 36 4.73 0.00 -6.55
C LEU A 36 6.01 -0.80 -6.29
N SER A 37 6.76 -0.40 -5.27
CA SER A 37 7.97 -1.09 -4.78
C SER A 37 8.04 -1.16 -3.28
#